data_AF-A0A8J7APJ6-F1
#
_entry.id   AF-A0A8J7APJ6-F1
#
_cell.length_a   1.000
_cell.length_b   1.000
_cell.length_c   1.000
_cell.angle_alpha   90.00
_cell.angle_beta   90.00
_cell.angle_gamma   90.00
#
_symmetry.space_group_name_H-M   'P 1'
#
loop_
_entity.id
_entity.type
_entity.pdbx_description
1 polymer ?
#
loop_
_entity_poly.entity_id
_entity_poly.type
_entity_poly.pdbx_seq_one_letter_code
_entity_poly.pdbx_strand_id
1 'polypeptide(L)'
;MTSTWINQLGDWNPQLLRECRGRLKPRSLIAAVGLSLLVQGLIWLICHENARTPPLGEIDYEKQWYLIWNALTWTLPYVLFTSGTFFIIIDLMQEQKRGTLSFVRSSPRPSQEILLGKLLGVPLLAYLSILVAVPLHGAAAIASGQISPLLLLSYYLMLAAGAVLFFSLAMLVGLQGGSSGVVGPQSLSAFVFAGLTLTTLVPMFMLWNQLVTWQPLLPQRPEWDVNSVVEWSYLPINQNWLLSHGFTLINVGLFTALCWRVLRRRFRQPSASLLSKRQSYALVAYLEILGLGFFLSSQVSVSSATSGAIAMYLLSAVFILVLTFALSPSRQALADWVRYRMGRSGWQPLIWADKSPAVLAIGINCLVAIALIVPWFILLSEPADRAGAAVIALISAISTTSALLIYAALTQRIFAAKLRNPQIWAAVTVLVIAFIPAIVLGILQLNPDRVPASQFAWTLFGYPYLGDADVIGFAIAAILLQWLILGLLLTGLTRHLRQLASPS
;
A
#
# COMPACT_ATOMS: atom_id res chain seq x y z
N MET A 1 28.77 -1.37 37.21
CA MET A 1 27.52 -0.60 37.42
C MET A 1 26.85 -0.42 36.06
N THR A 2 25.81 -1.20 35.75
CA THR A 2 25.00 -0.90 34.56
C THR A 2 24.35 0.47 34.79
N SER A 3 24.52 1.40 33.85
CA SER A 3 23.96 2.74 34.00
C SER A 3 22.45 2.62 34.23
N THR A 4 21.90 3.42 35.15
CA THR A 4 20.49 3.41 35.58
C THR A 4 19.52 3.44 34.40
N TRP A 5 19.91 4.14 33.32
CA TRP A 5 19.22 4.22 32.04
C TRP A 5 19.09 2.88 31.29
N ILE A 6 20.13 2.03 31.31
CA ILE A 6 20.09 0.71 30.66
C ILE A 6 19.09 -0.20 31.36
N ASN A 7 18.99 -0.09 32.69
CA ASN A 7 18.03 -0.87 33.47
C ASN A 7 16.59 -0.38 33.18
N GLN A 8 16.35 0.94 33.19
CA GLN A 8 15.04 1.51 32.85
C GLN A 8 14.56 1.15 31.43
N LEU A 9 15.44 1.22 30.43
CA LEU A 9 15.08 0.83 29.06
C LEU A 9 14.83 -0.68 28.94
N GLY A 10 15.58 -1.47 29.71
CA GLY A 10 15.39 -2.91 29.83
C GLY A 10 14.06 -3.30 30.44
N ASP A 11 13.62 -2.57 31.47
CA ASP A 11 12.32 -2.78 32.12
C ASP A 11 11.16 -2.33 31.24
N TRP A 12 11.34 -1.25 30.47
CA TRP A 12 10.30 -0.71 29.58
C TRP A 12 10.09 -1.56 28.31
N ASN A 13 11.17 -1.84 27.57
CA ASN A 13 11.11 -2.71 26.40
C ASN A 13 12.40 -3.54 26.25
N PRO A 14 12.43 -4.75 26.81
CA PRO A 14 13.58 -5.65 26.75
C PRO A 14 13.95 -6.06 25.32
N GLN A 15 12.97 -6.13 24.42
CA GLN A 15 13.22 -6.44 23.01
C GLN A 15 13.97 -5.28 22.35
N LEU A 16 13.57 -4.03 22.64
CA LEU A 16 14.31 -2.85 22.18
C LEU A 16 15.75 -2.87 22.69
N LEU A 17 15.95 -3.12 23.98
CA LEU A 17 17.30 -3.20 24.58
C LEU A 17 18.16 -4.26 23.87
N ARG A 18 17.59 -5.42 23.55
CA ARG A 18 18.26 -6.48 22.80
C ARG A 18 18.71 -6.01 21.42
N GLU A 19 17.83 -5.35 20.68
CA GLU A 19 18.16 -4.82 19.34
C GLU A 19 19.24 -3.72 19.43
N CYS A 20 19.13 -2.80 20.39
CA CYS A 20 20.12 -1.75 20.62
C CYS A 20 21.52 -2.33 20.88
N ARG A 21 21.63 -3.30 21.80
CA ARG A 21 22.92 -3.97 22.11
C ARG A 21 23.47 -4.75 20.91
N GLY A 22 22.60 -5.35 20.11
CA GLY A 22 23.01 -6.11 18.92
C GLY A 22 23.56 -5.23 17.81
N ARG A 23 23.03 -4.01 17.65
CA ARG A 23 23.24 -3.15 16.47
C ARG A 23 24.18 -1.97 16.72
N LEU A 24 24.23 -1.42 17.93
CA LEU A 24 25.14 -0.34 18.32
C LEU A 24 26.54 -0.86 18.67
N LYS A 25 27.17 -1.59 17.76
CA LYS A 25 28.58 -1.96 17.90
C LYS A 25 29.45 -0.78 17.43
N PRO A 26 30.63 -0.54 18.02
CA PRO A 26 31.49 0.59 17.62
C PRO A 26 31.74 0.65 16.11
N ARG A 27 31.96 -0.51 15.48
CA ARG A 27 32.19 -0.61 14.02
C ARG A 27 31.00 -0.15 13.18
N SER A 28 29.77 -0.57 13.54
CA SER A 28 28.57 -0.17 12.80
C SER A 28 28.18 1.28 13.07
N LEU A 29 28.43 1.76 14.29
CA LEU A 29 28.25 3.16 14.66
C LEU A 29 29.15 4.07 13.81
N ILE A 30 30.45 3.80 13.78
CA ILE A 30 31.44 4.58 13.01
C ILE A 30 31.09 4.55 11.52
N ALA A 31 30.70 3.39 10.99
CA ALA A 31 30.30 3.28 9.58
C ALA A 31 29.05 4.12 9.26
N ALA A 32 28.01 4.07 10.10
CA ALA A 32 26.78 4.83 9.90
C ALA A 32 27.02 6.35 9.99
N VAL A 33 27.77 6.80 11.01
CA VAL A 33 28.16 8.21 11.18
C VAL A 33 29.01 8.67 10.00
N GLY A 34 30.07 7.92 9.67
CA GLY A 34 31.00 8.27 8.60
C GLY A 34 30.31 8.35 7.24
N LEU A 35 29.41 7.42 6.92
CA LEU A 35 28.63 7.46 5.69
C LEU A 35 27.69 8.68 5.65
N SER A 36 27.01 8.98 6.76
CA SER A 36 26.13 10.15 6.85
C SER A 36 26.90 11.47 6.64
N LEU A 37 28.05 11.62 7.31
CA LEU A 37 28.91 12.80 7.16
C LEU A 37 29.49 12.92 5.74
N LEU A 38 29.87 11.81 5.11
CA LEU A 38 30.35 11.81 3.72
C LEU A 38 29.27 12.34 2.78
N VAL A 39 28.04 11.82 2.88
CA VAL A 39 26.92 12.26 2.04
C VAL A 39 26.60 13.74 2.28
N GLN A 40 26.59 14.18 3.55
CA GLN A 40 26.41 15.60 3.89
C GLN A 40 27.50 16.50 3.31
N GLY A 41 28.76 16.06 3.35
CA GLY A 41 29.88 16.78 2.73
C GLY A 41 29.74 16.89 1.21
N LEU A 42 29.31 15.81 0.53
CA LEU A 42 29.03 15.85 -0.91
C LEU A 42 27.88 16.81 -1.25
N ILE A 43 26.78 16.78 -0.48
CA ILE A 43 25.67 17.72 -0.66
C ILE A 43 26.15 19.15 -0.48
N TRP A 44 26.95 19.42 0.56
CA TRP A 44 27.49 20.75 0.81
C TRP A 44 28.33 21.25 -0.37
N LEU A 45 29.24 20.42 -0.90
CA LEU A 45 30.08 20.77 -2.06
C LEU A 45 29.24 21.05 -3.31
N ILE A 46 28.25 20.19 -3.62
CA ILE A 46 27.37 20.36 -4.77
C ILE A 46 26.55 21.67 -4.64
N CYS A 47 25.98 21.93 -3.46
CA CYS A 47 25.20 23.14 -3.24
C CYS A 47 26.07 24.41 -3.25
N HIS A 48 27.31 24.33 -2.76
CA HIS A 48 28.25 25.44 -2.78
C HIS A 48 28.57 25.89 -4.21
N GLU A 49 28.83 24.95 -5.11
CA GLU A 49 29.07 25.28 -6.53
C GLU A 49 27.83 25.88 -7.21
N ASN A 50 26.63 25.36 -6.93
CA ASN A 50 25.38 25.87 -7.50
C ASN A 50 24.93 27.24 -6.94
N ALA A 51 25.52 27.66 -5.83
CA ALA A 51 25.23 28.94 -5.17
C ALA A 51 26.06 30.11 -5.72
N ARG A 52 27.06 29.85 -6.56
CA ARG A 52 27.86 30.92 -7.18
C ARG A 52 27.03 31.74 -8.17
N THR A 53 27.15 33.06 -8.11
CA THR A 53 26.52 33.97 -9.08
C THR A 53 27.51 34.38 -10.16
N PRO A 54 27.13 34.34 -11.45
CA PRO A 54 27.93 34.95 -12.51
C PRO A 54 27.81 36.48 -12.49
N PRO A 55 28.81 37.26 -12.94
CA PRO A 55 30.06 36.83 -13.58
C PRO A 55 31.29 36.72 -12.64
N LEU A 56 31.20 37.15 -11.38
CA LEU A 56 32.35 37.27 -10.46
C LEU A 56 32.55 36.06 -9.53
N GLY A 57 31.62 35.10 -9.51
CA GLY A 57 31.73 33.88 -8.71
C GLY A 57 31.50 34.09 -7.20
N GLU A 58 30.86 35.20 -6.81
CA GLU A 58 30.45 35.45 -5.43
C GLU A 58 29.44 34.38 -4.98
N ILE A 59 29.54 33.97 -3.72
CA ILE A 59 28.69 32.93 -3.15
C ILE A 59 27.44 33.59 -2.58
N ASP A 60 26.28 33.25 -3.13
CA ASP A 60 24.99 33.56 -2.52
C ASP A 60 24.74 32.57 -1.37
N TYR A 61 25.10 32.99 -0.14
CA TYR A 61 24.98 32.16 1.04
C TYR A 61 23.52 31.80 1.37
N GLU A 62 22.57 32.69 1.12
CA GLU A 62 21.14 32.43 1.36
C GLU A 62 20.65 31.30 0.45
N LYS A 63 20.97 31.41 -0.84
CA LYS A 63 20.71 30.36 -1.83
C LYS A 63 21.43 29.06 -1.49
N GLN A 64 22.69 29.11 -1.05
CA GLN A 64 23.44 27.91 -0.64
C GLN A 64 22.72 27.15 0.48
N TRP A 65 22.34 27.84 1.56
CA TRP A 65 21.65 27.23 2.69
C TRP A 65 20.28 26.68 2.29
N TYR A 66 19.53 27.39 1.43
CA TYR A 66 18.27 26.89 0.90
C TYR A 66 18.46 25.60 0.07
N LEU A 67 19.49 25.54 -0.79
CA LEU A 67 19.78 24.34 -1.60
C LEU A 67 20.15 23.14 -0.72
N ILE A 68 20.95 23.36 0.33
CA ILE A 68 21.30 22.32 1.31
C ILE A 68 20.03 21.81 2.02
N TRP A 69 19.18 22.73 2.49
CA TRP A 69 17.89 22.38 3.10
C TRP A 69 17.04 21.51 2.18
N ASN A 70 16.87 21.93 0.92
CA ASN A 70 16.07 21.22 -0.06
C ASN A 70 16.65 19.83 -0.38
N ALA A 71 17.96 19.74 -0.63
CA ALA A 71 18.64 18.48 -0.91
C ALA A 71 18.50 17.48 0.26
N LEU A 72 18.68 17.92 1.50
CA LEU A 72 18.50 17.07 2.68
C LEU A 72 17.03 16.67 2.89
N THR A 73 16.09 17.60 2.68
CA THR A 73 14.64 17.33 2.75
C THR A 73 14.23 16.18 1.85
N TRP A 74 14.77 16.12 0.62
CA TRP A 74 14.53 15.03 -0.32
C TRP A 74 15.33 13.77 -0.01
N THR A 75 16.58 13.85 0.45
CA THR A 75 17.44 12.65 0.60
C THR A 75 17.17 11.85 1.87
N LEU A 76 16.88 12.51 2.99
CA LEU A 76 16.69 11.86 4.29
C LEU A 76 15.56 10.79 4.30
N PRO A 77 14.38 11.02 3.70
CA PRO A 77 13.32 10.02 3.64
C PRO A 77 13.72 8.80 2.80
N TYR A 78 14.46 8.98 1.71
CA TYR A 78 14.98 7.87 0.89
C TYR A 78 15.93 6.99 1.71
N VAL A 79 16.85 7.61 2.45
CA VAL A 79 17.78 6.89 3.31
C VAL A 79 17.02 6.17 4.42
N LEU A 80 16.15 6.87 5.16
CA LEU A 80 15.45 6.32 6.32
C LEU A 80 14.51 5.18 5.94
N PHE A 81 13.62 5.42 4.97
CA PHE A 81 12.58 4.46 4.64
C PHE A 81 13.16 3.25 3.91
N THR A 82 14.03 3.44 2.91
CA THR A 82 14.57 2.33 2.13
C THR A 82 15.46 1.42 2.98
N SER A 83 16.39 1.99 3.76
CA SER A 83 17.27 1.18 4.61
C SER A 83 16.51 0.57 5.78
N GLY A 84 15.59 1.32 6.40
CA GLY A 84 14.82 0.84 7.54
C GLY A 84 13.87 -0.31 7.18
N THR A 85 13.14 -0.21 6.06
CA THR A 85 12.27 -1.31 5.61
C THR A 85 13.07 -2.56 5.24
N PHE A 86 14.22 -2.38 4.58
CA PHE A 86 15.15 -3.47 4.25
C PHE A 86 15.65 -4.20 5.51
N PHE A 87 16.14 -3.46 6.52
CA PHE A 87 16.66 -4.05 7.75
C PHE A 87 15.59 -4.80 8.54
N ILE A 88 14.37 -4.26 8.61
CA ILE A 88 13.24 -4.92 9.30
C ILE A 88 12.89 -6.25 8.65
N ILE A 89 12.77 -6.29 7.32
CA ILE A 89 12.42 -7.52 6.61
C ILE A 89 13.49 -8.58 6.80
N ILE A 90 14.76 -8.23 6.60
CA ILE A 90 15.87 -9.18 6.76
C ILE A 90 15.95 -9.70 8.19
N ASP A 91 15.80 -8.84 9.19
CA ASP A 91 15.83 -9.25 10.60
C ASP A 91 14.77 -10.32 10.90
N LEU A 92 13.51 -10.05 10.56
CA LEU A 92 12.40 -10.98 10.79
C LEU A 92 12.57 -12.29 10.03
N MET A 93 13.04 -12.23 8.78
CA MET A 93 13.26 -13.42 7.96
C MET A 93 14.41 -14.27 8.51
N GLN A 94 15.50 -13.65 8.96
CA GLN A 94 16.60 -14.37 9.60
C GLN A 94 16.16 -15.01 10.92
N GLU A 95 15.38 -14.32 11.75
CA GLU A 95 14.83 -14.90 12.98
C GLU A 95 13.85 -16.05 12.72
N GLN A 96 13.06 -15.96 11.65
CA GLN A 96 12.17 -17.04 11.25
C GLN A 96 12.95 -18.25 10.76
N LYS A 97 14.01 -18.04 9.97
CA LYS A 97 14.90 -19.10 9.48
C LYS A 97 15.63 -19.82 10.61
N ARG A 98 16.10 -19.06 11.62
CA ARG A 98 16.77 -19.60 12.81
C ARG A 98 15.80 -20.25 13.82
N GLY A 99 14.49 -20.17 13.57
CA GLY A 99 13.47 -20.66 14.50
C GLY A 99 13.29 -19.79 15.75
N THR A 100 14.10 -18.75 15.95
CA THR A 100 14.04 -17.88 17.13
C THR A 100 12.71 -17.14 17.22
N LEU A 101 12.11 -16.77 16.08
CA LEU A 101 10.81 -16.10 16.06
C LEU A 101 9.69 -16.97 16.67
N SER A 102 9.77 -18.30 16.54
CA SER A 102 8.80 -19.20 17.18
C SER A 102 8.90 -19.15 18.70
N PHE A 103 10.12 -19.13 19.25
CA PHE A 103 10.34 -19.00 20.68
C PHE A 103 9.90 -17.64 21.22
N VAL A 104 10.15 -16.56 20.48
CA VAL A 104 9.68 -15.22 20.86
C VAL A 104 8.15 -15.15 20.87
N ARG A 105 7.48 -15.82 19.91
CA ARG A 105 6.01 -15.91 19.87
C ARG A 105 5.40 -16.67 21.04
N SER A 106 6.09 -17.68 21.57
CA SER A 106 5.63 -18.46 22.72
C SER A 106 5.98 -17.81 24.06
N SER A 107 6.71 -16.70 24.07
CA SER A 107 7.00 -15.96 25.30
C SER A 107 5.71 -15.35 25.89
N PRO A 108 5.61 -15.19 27.22
CA PRO A 108 4.41 -14.66 27.89
C PRO A 108 4.16 -13.17 27.62
N ARG A 109 4.98 -12.50 26.80
CA ARG A 109 4.88 -11.06 26.54
C ARG A 109 3.84 -10.73 25.47
N PRO A 110 3.18 -9.57 25.58
CA PRO A 110 2.25 -9.14 24.55
C PRO A 110 3.00 -8.91 23.23
N SER A 111 2.40 -9.37 22.14
CA SER A 111 2.95 -9.23 20.79
C SER A 111 3.24 -7.77 20.40
N GLN A 112 2.52 -6.81 21.00
CA GLN A 112 2.73 -5.38 20.75
C GLN A 112 4.10 -4.90 21.24
N GLU A 113 4.51 -5.26 22.46
CA GLU A 113 5.80 -4.85 23.00
C GLU A 113 6.97 -5.39 22.17
N ILE A 114 6.86 -6.65 21.75
CA ILE A 114 7.86 -7.31 20.91
C ILE A 114 7.98 -6.60 19.56
N LEU A 115 6.84 -6.36 18.90
CA LEU A 115 6.82 -5.70 17.59
C LEU A 115 7.26 -4.23 17.67
N LEU A 116 6.88 -3.50 18.73
CA LEU A 116 7.33 -2.11 18.95
C LEU A 116 8.84 -2.07 19.21
N GLY A 117 9.36 -3.02 19.99
CA GLY A 117 10.80 -3.13 20.23
C GLY A 117 11.59 -3.37 18.95
N LYS A 118 11.03 -4.15 18.01
CA LYS A 118 11.62 -4.35 16.68
C LYS A 118 11.48 -3.12 15.77
N LEU A 119 10.30 -2.48 15.74
CA LEU A 119 10.07 -1.28 14.93
C LEU A 119 11.07 -0.18 15.28
N LEU A 120 11.33 0.03 16.57
CA LEU A 120 12.26 1.06 17.05
C LEU A 120 13.73 0.60 17.04
N GLY A 121 14.00 -0.67 17.33
CA GLY A 121 15.36 -1.16 17.53
C GLY A 121 16.07 -1.65 16.27
N VAL A 122 15.34 -2.24 15.33
CA VAL A 122 15.94 -2.83 14.12
C VAL A 122 16.54 -1.78 13.16
N PRO A 123 15.83 -0.69 12.80
CA PRO A 123 16.34 0.35 11.92
C PRO A 123 17.19 1.41 12.67
N LEU A 124 17.73 1.09 13.84
CA LEU A 124 18.43 2.04 14.71
C LEU A 124 19.64 2.75 14.04
N LEU A 125 20.37 2.04 13.17
CA LEU A 125 21.46 2.66 12.40
C LEU A 125 20.93 3.68 11.39
N ALA A 126 19.75 3.45 10.79
CA ALA A 126 19.11 4.41 9.91
C ALA A 126 18.66 5.65 10.69
N TYR A 127 18.04 5.48 11.87
CA TYR A 127 17.71 6.60 12.76
C TYR A 127 18.94 7.42 13.14
N LEU A 128 20.05 6.76 13.44
CA LEU A 128 21.30 7.43 13.76
C LEU A 128 21.86 8.22 12.58
N SER A 129 21.81 7.68 11.35
CA SER A 129 22.22 8.42 10.16
C SER A 129 21.42 9.70 9.96
N ILE A 130 20.10 9.66 10.22
CA ILE A 130 19.24 10.85 10.18
C ILE A 130 19.60 11.81 11.32
N LEU A 131 19.76 11.31 12.54
CA LEU A 131 20.11 12.13 13.71
C LEU A 131 21.41 12.93 13.49
N VAL A 132 22.40 12.33 12.84
CA VAL A 132 23.67 13.00 12.48
C VAL A 132 23.47 14.11 11.43
N ALA A 133 22.44 14.02 10.59
CA ALA A 133 22.12 15.03 9.58
C ALA A 133 21.19 16.15 10.09
N VAL A 134 20.49 15.93 11.21
CA VAL A 134 19.59 16.93 11.83
C VAL A 134 20.28 18.28 12.07
N PRO A 135 21.51 18.37 12.61
CA PRO A 135 22.17 19.65 12.85
C PRO A 135 22.37 20.46 11.58
N LEU A 136 22.86 19.83 10.50
CA LEU A 136 23.07 20.51 9.22
C LEU A 136 21.74 20.90 8.57
N HIS A 137 20.74 20.03 8.61
CA HIS A 137 19.40 20.29 8.06
C HIS A 137 18.71 21.45 8.78
N GLY A 138 18.74 21.46 10.11
CA GLY A 138 18.19 22.55 10.92
C GLY A 138 18.95 23.86 10.76
N ALA A 139 20.29 23.81 10.74
CA ALA A 139 21.12 24.99 10.48
C ALA A 139 20.84 25.58 9.09
N ALA A 140 20.71 24.75 8.06
CA ALA A 140 20.37 25.17 6.71
C ALA A 140 18.97 25.79 6.64
N ALA A 141 17.98 25.25 7.36
CA ALA A 141 16.66 25.87 7.46
C ALA A 141 16.74 27.29 8.03
N ILE A 142 17.39 27.45 9.18
CA ILE A 142 17.49 28.73 9.90
C ILE A 142 18.32 29.75 9.11
N ALA A 143 19.48 29.33 8.59
CA ALA A 143 20.41 30.22 7.89
C ALA A 143 19.90 30.66 6.51
N SER A 144 18.96 29.91 5.92
CA SER A 144 18.32 30.29 4.67
C SER A 144 17.35 31.48 4.82
N GLY A 145 16.88 31.82 6.03
CA GLY A 145 15.92 32.90 6.26
C GLY A 145 14.50 32.69 5.69
N GLN A 146 14.33 31.78 4.73
CA GLN A 146 13.08 31.55 4.01
C GLN A 146 12.20 30.47 4.68
N ILE A 147 12.79 29.58 5.49
CA ILE A 147 12.10 28.41 6.02
C ILE A 147 11.49 28.69 7.40
N SER A 148 10.18 28.50 7.53
CA SER A 148 9.50 28.66 8.81
C SER A 148 9.89 27.55 9.81
N PRO A 149 10.08 27.86 11.11
CA PRO A 149 10.32 26.84 12.14
C PRO A 149 9.21 25.78 12.23
N LEU A 150 7.98 26.18 11.91
CA LEU A 150 6.84 25.27 11.87
C LEU A 150 6.96 24.23 10.74
N LEU A 151 7.48 24.61 9.58
CA LEU A 151 7.77 23.66 8.49
C LEU A 151 8.86 22.66 8.90
N LEU A 152 9.89 23.11 9.61
CA LEU A 152 10.93 22.21 10.15
C LEU A 152 10.36 21.18 11.12
N LEU A 153 9.51 21.62 12.06
CA LEU A 153 8.83 20.72 13.00
C LEU A 153 7.90 19.74 12.27
N SER A 154 7.12 20.24 11.31
CA SER A 154 6.22 19.43 10.49
C SER A 154 6.98 18.35 9.72
N TYR A 155 8.13 18.70 9.13
CA TYR A 155 8.97 17.77 8.39
C TYR A 155 9.32 16.53 9.23
N TYR A 156 9.86 16.73 10.43
CA TYR A 156 10.23 15.61 11.31
C TYR A 156 9.01 14.85 11.86
N LEU A 157 7.88 15.53 12.08
CA LEU A 157 6.63 14.88 12.47
C LEU A 157 6.14 13.93 11.37
N MET A 158 6.09 14.39 10.11
CA MET A 158 5.68 13.56 8.98
C MET A 158 6.68 12.45 8.69
N LEU A 159 7.99 12.71 8.85
CA LEU A 159 9.04 11.71 8.71
C LEU A 159 8.87 10.58 9.73
N ALA A 160 8.58 10.93 11.00
CA ALA A 160 8.32 9.95 12.05
C ALA A 160 7.02 9.16 11.79
N ALA A 161 5.93 9.83 11.42
CA ALA A 161 4.66 9.19 11.09
C ALA A 161 4.79 8.23 9.89
N GLY A 162 5.49 8.66 8.84
CA GLY A 162 5.82 7.84 7.66
C GLY A 162 6.71 6.65 8.02
N ALA A 163 7.71 6.84 8.88
CA ALA A 163 8.56 5.73 9.37
C ALA A 163 7.72 4.68 10.08
N VAL A 164 6.83 5.07 10.99
CA VAL A 164 5.94 4.14 11.69
C VAL A 164 5.09 3.34 10.71
N LEU A 165 4.49 3.98 9.70
CA LEU A 165 3.66 3.32 8.70
C LEU A 165 4.48 2.34 7.83
N PHE A 166 5.56 2.82 7.20
CA PHE A 166 6.35 2.01 6.27
C PHE A 166 7.10 0.88 6.96
N PHE A 167 7.58 1.09 8.20
CA PHE A 167 8.19 0.04 8.99
C PHE A 167 7.17 -1.00 9.47
N SER A 168 5.91 -0.58 9.73
CA SER A 168 4.82 -1.51 10.00
C SER A 168 4.47 -2.38 8.77
N LEU A 169 4.47 -1.80 7.56
CA LEU A 169 4.31 -2.54 6.31
C LEU A 169 5.48 -3.49 6.06
N ALA A 170 6.71 -3.05 6.29
CA ALA A 170 7.90 -3.91 6.18
C ALA A 170 7.84 -5.11 7.14
N MET A 171 7.36 -4.92 8.37
CA MET A 171 7.14 -6.04 9.30
C MET A 171 6.12 -7.04 8.76
N LEU A 172 5.05 -6.59 8.08
CA LEU A 172 4.06 -7.49 7.48
C LEU A 172 4.67 -8.35 6.38
N VAL A 173 5.55 -7.78 5.57
CA VAL A 173 6.30 -8.51 4.53
C VAL A 173 7.28 -9.50 5.18
N GLY A 174 8.02 -9.05 6.19
CA GLY A 174 8.98 -9.89 6.94
C GLY A 174 8.35 -11.12 7.60
N LEU A 175 7.13 -10.99 8.13
CA LEU A 175 6.39 -12.10 8.74
C LEU A 175 5.78 -13.11 7.73
N GLN A 176 5.70 -12.76 6.44
CA GLN A 176 5.17 -13.64 5.41
C GLN A 176 6.23 -14.57 4.79
N GLY A 177 7.49 -14.13 4.73
CA GLY A 177 8.56 -14.75 3.92
C GLY A 177 9.15 -16.08 4.37
N GLY A 178 8.50 -16.87 5.23
CA GLY A 178 9.11 -18.05 5.84
C GLY A 178 8.58 -19.42 5.44
N SER A 179 8.09 -19.61 4.21
CA SER A 179 7.64 -20.92 3.71
C SER A 179 8.48 -21.55 2.61
N SER A 180 9.66 -21.02 2.26
CA SER A 180 10.54 -21.63 1.25
C SER A 180 11.82 -22.21 1.87
N GLY A 181 11.85 -23.54 1.93
CA GLY A 181 13.11 -24.29 2.02
C GLY A 181 13.87 -24.21 0.70
N VAL A 182 15.20 -24.20 0.81
CA VAL A 182 16.25 -23.95 -0.19
C VAL A 182 16.77 -22.51 -0.17
N VAL A 183 18.09 -22.38 -0.02
CA VAL A 183 18.86 -21.13 -0.04
C VAL A 183 18.58 -20.37 -1.35
N GLY A 184 18.20 -19.08 -1.25
CA GLY A 184 18.04 -18.16 -2.39
C GLY A 184 16.60 -17.81 -2.84
N PRO A 185 15.68 -17.45 -1.92
CA PRO A 185 14.64 -16.45 -2.25
C PRO A 185 14.34 -15.43 -1.12
N GLN A 186 15.10 -15.46 -0.02
CA GLN A 186 14.77 -14.68 1.19
C GLN A 186 15.19 -13.21 1.13
N SER A 187 16.33 -12.90 0.50
CA SER A 187 16.71 -11.51 0.26
C SER A 187 15.83 -10.85 -0.79
N LEU A 188 15.19 -11.63 -1.68
CA LEU A 188 14.42 -11.11 -2.78
C LEU A 188 13.22 -10.29 -2.30
N SER A 189 12.46 -10.73 -1.29
CA SER A 189 11.34 -9.94 -0.77
C SER A 189 11.81 -8.65 -0.07
N ALA A 190 12.97 -8.68 0.59
CA ALA A 190 13.56 -7.49 1.18
C ALA A 190 14.01 -6.50 0.10
N PHE A 191 14.70 -6.98 -0.95
CA PHE A 191 15.14 -6.17 -2.08
C PHE A 191 13.96 -5.61 -2.89
N VAL A 192 12.95 -6.42 -3.19
CA VAL A 192 11.75 -5.99 -3.91
C VAL A 192 11.01 -4.93 -3.10
N PHE A 193 10.80 -5.13 -1.80
CA PHE A 193 10.09 -4.15 -0.99
C PHE A 193 10.91 -2.87 -0.74
N ALA A 194 12.22 -2.98 -0.56
CA ALA A 194 13.10 -1.82 -0.49
C ALA A 194 13.12 -1.06 -1.83
N GLY A 195 13.13 -1.77 -2.96
CA GLY A 195 12.98 -1.21 -4.29
C GLY A 195 11.65 -0.45 -4.44
N LEU A 196 10.52 -1.08 -4.08
CA LEU A 196 9.20 -0.43 -4.05
C LEU A 196 9.17 0.78 -3.12
N THR A 197 9.87 0.71 -1.99
CA THR A 197 10.00 1.84 -1.07
C THR A 197 10.72 3.00 -1.75
N LEU A 198 11.86 2.72 -2.39
CA LEU A 198 12.70 3.68 -3.10
C LEU A 198 11.98 4.32 -4.30
N THR A 199 11.34 3.51 -5.15
CA THR A 199 10.80 3.97 -6.44
C THR A 199 9.37 4.46 -6.37
N THR A 200 8.62 4.10 -5.32
CA THR A 200 7.18 4.38 -5.26
C THR A 200 6.76 4.99 -3.94
N LEU A 201 7.03 4.34 -2.80
CA LEU A 201 6.51 4.83 -1.51
C LEU A 201 7.15 6.15 -1.08
N VAL A 202 8.47 6.31 -1.22
CA VAL A 202 9.16 7.56 -0.86
C VAL A 202 8.75 8.70 -1.81
N PRO A 203 8.75 8.55 -3.15
CA PRO A 203 8.22 9.57 -4.03
C PRO A 203 6.78 9.98 -3.73
N MET A 204 5.88 9.01 -3.49
CA MET A 204 4.48 9.31 -3.15
C MET A 204 4.36 10.04 -1.81
N PHE A 205 5.15 9.65 -0.81
CA PHE A 205 5.23 10.36 0.47
C PHE A 205 5.69 11.81 0.26
N MET A 206 6.76 12.03 -0.51
CA MET A 206 7.28 13.37 -0.77
C MET A 206 6.31 14.22 -1.56
N LEU A 207 5.72 13.67 -2.62
CA LEU A 207 4.74 14.36 -3.45
C LEU A 207 3.52 14.79 -2.65
N TRP A 208 2.95 13.87 -1.84
CA TRP A 208 1.81 14.19 -0.98
C TRP A 208 2.15 15.31 0.01
N ASN A 209 3.29 15.20 0.70
CA ASN A 209 3.68 16.21 1.66
C ASN A 209 3.93 17.57 0.99
N GLN A 210 4.51 17.63 -0.20
CA GLN A 210 4.73 18.90 -0.90
C GLN A 210 3.43 19.55 -1.40
N LEU A 211 2.53 18.76 -1.99
CA LEU A 211 1.30 19.29 -2.60
C LEU A 211 0.19 19.58 -1.59
N VAL A 212 0.18 18.86 -0.46
CA VAL A 212 -0.91 18.91 0.52
C VAL A 212 -0.43 19.36 1.89
N THR A 213 0.44 18.59 2.53
CA THR A 213 0.76 18.78 3.96
C THR A 213 1.57 20.05 4.23
N TRP A 214 2.59 20.30 3.44
CA TRP A 214 3.52 21.41 3.60
C TRP A 214 3.16 22.63 2.75
N GLN A 215 2.25 22.50 1.77
CA GLN A 215 1.85 23.59 0.88
C GLN A 215 1.55 24.89 1.66
N PRO A 216 0.73 24.89 2.74
CA PRO A 216 0.41 26.11 3.47
C PRO A 216 1.59 26.76 4.20
N LEU A 217 2.69 26.02 4.38
CA LEU A 217 3.87 26.41 5.14
C LEU A 217 5.07 26.71 4.24
N LEU A 218 4.98 26.37 2.95
CA LEU A 218 6.04 26.62 1.98
C LEU A 218 6.11 28.11 1.63
N PRO A 219 7.31 28.65 1.36
CA PRO A 219 7.45 30.03 0.88
C PRO A 219 6.69 30.20 -0.44
N GLN A 220 5.87 31.25 -0.56
CA GLN A 220 5.23 31.58 -1.83
C GLN A 220 6.30 31.93 -2.86
N ARG A 221 6.38 31.16 -3.94
CA ARG A 221 7.32 31.40 -5.03
C ARG A 221 6.55 31.86 -6.26
N PRO A 222 6.83 33.05 -6.80
CA PRO A 222 6.13 33.55 -7.98
C PRO A 222 6.38 32.71 -9.24
N GLU A 223 7.46 31.92 -9.28
CA GLU A 223 7.79 31.08 -10.45
C GLU A 223 6.92 29.82 -10.56
N TRP A 224 6.33 29.35 -9.45
CA TRP A 224 5.59 28.09 -9.39
C TRP A 224 4.16 28.40 -8.93
N ASP A 225 3.36 28.96 -9.84
CA ASP A 225 1.92 29.17 -9.65
C ASP A 225 1.17 27.83 -9.68
N VAL A 226 1.53 26.92 -8.76
CA VAL A 226 0.82 25.67 -8.50
C VAL A 226 -0.15 25.94 -7.36
N ASN A 227 -1.01 26.94 -7.54
CA ASN A 227 -2.19 27.17 -6.71
C ASN A 227 -3.30 26.16 -7.06
N SER A 228 -2.94 24.89 -7.34
CA SER A 228 -3.93 23.83 -7.49
C SER A 228 -4.48 23.50 -6.10
N VAL A 229 -5.68 24.02 -5.84
CA VAL A 229 -6.42 23.72 -4.63
C VAL A 229 -6.77 22.23 -4.64
N VAL A 230 -6.23 21.50 -3.68
CA VAL A 230 -6.59 20.11 -3.45
C VAL A 230 -7.80 20.11 -2.53
N GLU A 231 -8.93 19.68 -3.06
CA GLU A 231 -10.18 19.58 -2.31
C GLU A 231 -10.50 18.12 -1.96
N TRP A 232 -11.07 17.91 -0.78
CA TRP A 232 -11.69 16.66 -0.39
C TRP A 232 -13.13 16.94 0.06
N SER A 233 -14.11 16.50 -0.72
CA SER A 233 -15.54 16.81 -0.52
C SER A 233 -15.79 18.32 -0.43
N TYR A 234 -15.27 19.06 -1.42
CA TYR A 234 -15.31 20.53 -1.51
C TYR A 234 -14.57 21.27 -0.37
N LEU A 235 -13.87 20.56 0.51
CA LEU A 235 -13.03 21.16 1.54
C LEU A 235 -11.60 21.35 1.01
N PRO A 236 -11.07 22.58 0.91
CA PRO A 236 -9.71 22.83 0.42
C PRO A 236 -8.67 22.41 1.46
N ILE A 237 -8.24 21.15 1.42
CA ILE A 237 -7.40 20.56 2.46
C ILE A 237 -5.98 21.13 2.45
N ASN A 238 -5.48 21.59 1.30
CA ASN A 238 -4.12 22.10 1.17
C ASN A 238 -3.99 23.61 1.36
N GLN A 239 -5.03 24.33 1.78
CA GLN A 239 -4.94 25.78 2.04
C GLN A 239 -4.70 26.13 3.51
N ASN A 240 -4.98 25.20 4.42
CA ASN A 240 -4.82 25.42 5.86
C ASN A 240 -3.86 24.38 6.44
N TRP A 241 -2.84 24.83 7.17
CA TRP A 241 -1.84 23.93 7.75
C TRP A 241 -2.47 22.93 8.73
N LEU A 242 -3.44 23.34 9.56
CA LEU A 242 -4.05 22.45 10.53
C LEU A 242 -4.92 21.38 9.84
N LEU A 243 -5.69 21.77 8.82
CA LEU A 243 -6.51 20.83 8.05
C LEU A 243 -5.65 19.84 7.26
N SER A 244 -4.62 20.31 6.56
CA SER A 244 -3.71 19.46 5.78
C SER A 244 -2.97 18.44 6.65
N HIS A 245 -2.46 18.87 7.81
CA HIS A 245 -1.75 17.99 8.75
C HIS A 245 -2.72 17.04 9.45
N GLY A 246 -3.87 17.55 9.92
CA GLY A 246 -4.91 16.74 10.55
C GLY A 246 -5.39 15.63 9.60
N PHE A 247 -5.72 15.98 8.36
CA PHE A 247 -6.11 15.01 7.33
C PHE A 247 -5.01 13.98 7.09
N THR A 248 -3.76 14.41 6.89
CA THR A 248 -2.64 13.49 6.62
C THR A 248 -2.38 12.54 7.80
N LEU A 249 -2.28 13.08 9.03
CA LEU A 249 -1.98 12.29 10.22
C LEU A 249 -3.10 11.34 10.62
N ILE A 250 -4.37 11.74 10.48
CA ILE A 250 -5.52 10.86 10.72
C ILE A 250 -5.45 9.67 9.77
N ASN A 251 -5.27 9.91 8.47
CA ASN A 251 -5.18 8.83 7.48
C ASN A 251 -3.98 7.92 7.73
N VAL A 252 -2.78 8.47 7.97
CA VAL A 252 -1.58 7.69 8.32
C VAL A 252 -1.78 6.88 9.60
N GLY A 253 -2.43 7.47 10.61
CA GLY A 253 -2.76 6.81 11.87
C GLY A 253 -3.75 5.65 11.69
N LEU A 254 -4.80 5.85 10.87
CA LEU A 254 -5.77 4.80 10.52
C LEU A 254 -5.10 3.65 9.77
N PHE A 255 -4.31 3.93 8.73
CA PHE A 255 -3.58 2.90 7.99
C PHE A 255 -2.60 2.14 8.89
N THR A 256 -1.89 2.86 9.76
CA THR A 256 -1.00 2.25 10.75
C THR A 256 -1.81 1.33 11.67
N ALA A 257 -2.92 1.79 12.24
CA ALA A 257 -3.76 0.99 13.13
C ALA A 257 -4.30 -0.28 12.45
N LEU A 258 -4.68 -0.20 11.17
CA LEU A 258 -5.10 -1.36 10.37
C LEU A 258 -3.94 -2.33 10.15
N CYS A 259 -2.75 -1.83 9.78
CA CYS A 259 -1.53 -2.66 9.67
C CYS A 259 -1.22 -3.37 10.99
N TRP A 260 -1.34 -2.68 12.12
CA TRP A 260 -1.10 -3.25 13.45
C TRP A 260 -2.14 -4.29 13.88
N ARG A 261 -3.39 -4.20 13.41
CA ARG A 261 -4.38 -5.27 13.58
C ARG A 261 -3.95 -6.55 12.84
N VAL A 262 -3.48 -6.41 11.60
CA VAL A 262 -2.96 -7.52 10.78
C VAL A 262 -1.68 -8.12 11.40
N LEU A 263 -0.72 -7.26 11.79
CA LEU A 263 0.54 -7.68 12.40
C LEU A 263 0.31 -8.53 13.64
N ARG A 264 -0.51 -8.06 14.58
CA ARG A 264 -0.82 -8.80 15.82
C ARG A 264 -1.43 -10.16 15.54
N ARG A 265 -2.35 -10.23 14.57
CA ARG A 265 -3.00 -11.47 14.16
C ARG A 265 -1.99 -12.45 13.56
N ARG A 266 -1.19 -12.01 12.58
CA ARG A 266 -0.21 -12.84 11.86
C ARG A 266 0.96 -13.26 12.74
N PHE A 267 1.37 -12.42 13.69
CA PHE A 267 2.40 -12.76 14.67
C PHE A 267 1.96 -13.92 15.56
N ARG A 268 0.69 -13.96 15.99
CA ARG A 268 0.13 -15.06 16.82
C ARG A 268 -0.25 -16.29 15.99
N GLN A 269 -0.80 -16.09 14.78
CA GLN A 269 -1.32 -17.16 13.92
C GLN A 269 -0.72 -17.05 12.50
N PRO A 270 0.43 -17.71 12.25
CA PRO A 270 1.12 -17.64 10.95
C PRO A 270 0.36 -18.29 9.79
N SER A 271 -0.65 -19.12 10.07
CA SER A 271 -1.46 -19.81 9.05
C SER A 271 -2.78 -19.09 8.72
N ALA A 272 -3.13 -18.03 9.44
CA ALA A 272 -4.36 -17.26 9.22
C ALA A 272 -4.28 -16.39 7.95
N SER A 273 -5.41 -16.04 7.34
CA SER A 273 -5.43 -15.01 6.29
C SER A 273 -4.83 -13.67 6.79
N LEU A 274 -4.35 -12.83 5.88
CA LEU A 274 -3.79 -11.52 6.25
C LEU A 274 -4.89 -10.65 6.89
N LEU A 275 -5.97 -10.43 6.15
CA LEU A 275 -7.10 -9.63 6.61
C LEU A 275 -8.26 -10.53 7.03
N SER A 276 -9.07 -10.05 7.99
CA SER A 276 -10.36 -10.67 8.25
C SER A 276 -11.38 -10.13 7.25
N LYS A 277 -12.44 -10.88 6.99
CA LYS A 277 -13.48 -10.45 6.03
C LYS A 277 -14.14 -9.14 6.45
N ARG A 278 -14.37 -8.98 7.76
CA ARG A 278 -14.89 -7.73 8.35
C ARG A 278 -13.95 -6.55 8.11
N GLN A 279 -12.65 -6.78 8.30
CA GLN A 279 -11.64 -5.75 8.07
C GLN A 279 -11.56 -5.37 6.59
N SER A 280 -11.71 -6.32 5.66
CA SER A 280 -11.73 -5.97 4.24
C SER A 280 -12.93 -5.11 3.87
N TYR A 281 -14.14 -5.43 4.35
CA TYR A 281 -15.33 -4.64 4.01
C TYR A 281 -15.21 -3.20 4.49
N ALA A 282 -14.73 -3.02 5.73
CA ALA A 282 -14.50 -1.70 6.29
C ALA A 282 -13.36 -0.94 5.58
N LEU A 283 -12.30 -1.65 5.19
CA LEU A 283 -11.16 -1.06 4.49
C LEU A 283 -11.53 -0.61 3.08
N VAL A 284 -12.30 -1.41 2.33
CA VAL A 284 -12.83 -1.02 1.02
C VAL A 284 -13.73 0.20 1.19
N ALA A 285 -14.75 0.13 2.05
CA ALA A 285 -15.64 1.28 2.27
C ALA A 285 -14.87 2.57 2.60
N TYR A 286 -13.87 2.49 3.48
CA TYR A 286 -13.04 3.63 3.84
C TYR A 286 -12.21 4.16 2.67
N LEU A 287 -11.54 3.30 1.91
CA LEU A 287 -10.72 3.71 0.77
C LEU A 287 -11.56 4.31 -0.37
N GLU A 288 -12.74 3.74 -0.62
CA GLU A 288 -13.67 4.26 -1.62
C GLU A 288 -14.19 5.64 -1.21
N ILE A 289 -14.60 5.82 0.05
CA ILE A 289 -15.03 7.14 0.56
C ILE A 289 -13.87 8.15 0.52
N LEU A 290 -12.67 7.72 0.92
CA LEU A 290 -11.48 8.57 0.90
C LEU A 290 -11.17 9.02 -0.54
N GLY A 291 -11.16 8.09 -1.49
CA GLY A 291 -10.93 8.36 -2.91
C GLY A 291 -12.01 9.25 -3.50
N LEU A 292 -13.28 8.91 -3.30
CA LEU A 292 -14.44 9.64 -3.82
C LEU A 292 -14.46 11.09 -3.36
N GLY A 293 -14.02 11.37 -2.12
CA GLY A 293 -13.91 12.75 -1.64
C GLY A 293 -13.00 13.62 -2.50
N PHE A 294 -11.93 13.11 -3.11
CA PHE A 294 -11.08 13.91 -4.02
C PHE A 294 -11.75 14.22 -5.36
N PHE A 295 -12.73 13.41 -5.76
CA PHE A 295 -13.48 13.64 -6.99
C PHE A 295 -14.74 14.49 -6.78
N LEU A 296 -15.15 14.69 -5.53
CA LEU A 296 -16.11 15.72 -5.12
C LEU A 296 -15.37 17.05 -4.91
N SER A 297 -15.04 17.72 -6.01
CA SER A 297 -14.26 18.97 -6.02
C SER A 297 -14.88 19.99 -6.97
N SER A 298 -14.79 21.27 -6.60
CA SER A 298 -15.22 22.41 -7.41
C SER A 298 -14.41 22.58 -8.70
N GLN A 299 -13.22 21.98 -8.75
CA GLN A 299 -12.30 22.07 -9.88
C GLN A 299 -12.55 21.00 -10.95
N VAL A 300 -13.38 19.98 -10.67
CA VAL A 300 -13.64 18.87 -11.57
C VAL A 300 -14.71 19.30 -12.58
N SER A 301 -14.31 19.54 -13.82
CA SER A 301 -15.23 19.68 -14.96
C SER A 301 -15.92 18.34 -15.27
N VAL A 302 -17.07 18.38 -15.95
CA VAL A 302 -17.81 17.18 -16.38
C VAL A 302 -16.93 16.22 -17.21
N SER A 303 -16.06 16.75 -18.08
CA SER A 303 -15.11 15.94 -18.87
C SER A 303 -14.00 15.30 -18.02
N SER A 304 -13.59 15.94 -16.93
CA SER A 304 -12.65 15.35 -15.97
C SER A 304 -13.31 14.35 -15.01
N ALA A 305 -14.63 14.43 -14.81
CA ALA A 305 -15.37 13.49 -13.97
C ALA A 305 -15.38 12.07 -14.55
N THR A 306 -15.49 11.91 -15.88
CA THR A 306 -15.49 10.59 -16.53
C THR A 306 -14.15 9.89 -16.42
N SER A 307 -13.05 10.60 -16.69
CA SER A 307 -11.69 10.08 -16.50
C SER A 307 -11.39 9.78 -15.02
N GLY A 308 -11.88 10.61 -14.11
CA GLY A 308 -11.80 10.37 -12.67
C GLY A 308 -12.55 9.11 -12.23
N ALA A 309 -13.75 8.89 -12.77
CA ALA A 309 -14.54 7.69 -12.51
C ALA A 309 -13.83 6.42 -13.00
N ILE A 310 -13.26 6.45 -14.20
CA ILE A 310 -12.46 5.35 -14.74
C ILE A 310 -11.25 5.08 -13.84
N ALA A 311 -10.55 6.13 -13.40
CA ALA A 311 -9.39 6.01 -12.51
C ALA A 311 -9.77 5.41 -11.15
N MET A 312 -10.83 5.89 -10.51
CA MET A 312 -11.37 5.30 -9.27
C MET A 312 -11.72 3.84 -9.46
N TYR A 313 -12.41 3.52 -10.55
CA TYR A 313 -12.88 2.19 -10.82
C TYR A 313 -11.72 1.20 -11.03
N LEU A 314 -10.69 1.59 -11.79
CA LEU A 314 -9.47 0.80 -11.96
C LEU A 314 -8.69 0.66 -10.65
N LEU A 315 -8.57 1.73 -9.87
CA LEU A 315 -7.91 1.70 -8.57
C LEU A 315 -8.61 0.71 -7.61
N SER A 316 -9.95 0.76 -7.58
CA SER A 316 -10.80 -0.15 -6.80
C SER A 316 -10.63 -1.60 -7.24
N ALA A 317 -10.60 -1.85 -8.55
CA ALA A 317 -10.39 -3.19 -9.11
C ALA A 317 -9.01 -3.75 -8.73
N VAL A 318 -7.94 -2.95 -8.86
CA VAL A 318 -6.58 -3.34 -8.44
C VAL A 318 -6.53 -3.62 -6.93
N PHE A 319 -7.16 -2.77 -6.13
CA PHE A 319 -7.21 -2.97 -4.68
C PHE A 319 -7.93 -4.26 -4.28
N ILE A 320 -9.10 -4.54 -4.88
CA ILE A 320 -9.86 -5.76 -4.63
C ILE A 320 -9.12 -7.00 -5.17
N LEU A 321 -8.37 -6.87 -6.26
CA LEU A 321 -7.49 -7.92 -6.76
C LEU A 321 -6.38 -8.25 -5.74
N VAL A 322 -5.77 -7.26 -5.08
CA VAL A 322 -4.83 -7.49 -3.97
C VAL A 322 -5.54 -8.15 -2.77
N LEU A 323 -6.74 -7.71 -2.42
CA LEU A 323 -7.53 -8.31 -1.34
C LEU A 323 -7.85 -9.79 -1.58
N THR A 324 -7.98 -10.20 -2.84
CA THR A 324 -8.18 -11.60 -3.22
C THR A 324 -7.09 -12.51 -2.63
N PHE A 325 -5.83 -12.08 -2.67
CA PHE A 325 -4.72 -12.82 -2.06
C PHE A 325 -4.71 -12.70 -0.53
N ALA A 326 -5.05 -11.53 -0.01
CA ALA A 326 -5.05 -11.26 1.43
C ALA A 326 -6.14 -12.02 2.20
N LEU A 327 -7.28 -12.30 1.55
CA LEU A 327 -8.45 -12.96 2.13
C LEU A 327 -8.50 -14.46 1.87
N SER A 328 -7.83 -14.97 0.84
CA SER A 328 -7.88 -16.39 0.48
C SER A 328 -7.19 -17.26 1.53
N PRO A 329 -7.91 -18.14 2.27
CA PRO A 329 -7.31 -19.06 3.22
C PRO A 329 -6.44 -20.12 2.54
N SER A 330 -5.45 -20.61 3.29
CA SER A 330 -4.60 -21.73 2.91
C SER A 330 -5.38 -23.05 2.87
N ARG A 331 -4.84 -24.06 2.18
CA ARG A 331 -5.42 -25.42 2.13
C ARG A 331 -5.77 -26.00 3.50
N GLN A 332 -4.89 -25.84 4.49
CA GLN A 332 -5.13 -26.34 5.85
C GLN A 332 -6.30 -25.62 6.53
N ALA A 333 -6.33 -24.28 6.44
CA ALA A 333 -7.43 -23.48 6.99
C ALA A 333 -8.78 -23.82 6.34
N LEU A 334 -8.79 -24.08 5.03
CA LEU A 334 -9.98 -24.57 4.33
C LEU A 334 -10.41 -25.95 4.80
N ALA A 335 -9.48 -26.90 4.94
CA ALA A 335 -9.79 -28.25 5.40
C ALA A 335 -10.40 -28.23 6.82
N ASP A 336 -9.80 -27.45 7.74
CA ASP A 336 -10.37 -27.20 9.06
C ASP A 336 -11.79 -26.65 8.96
N TRP A 337 -11.97 -25.61 8.13
CA TRP A 337 -13.28 -24.96 8.00
C TRP A 337 -14.34 -25.93 7.50
N VAL A 338 -14.04 -26.76 6.48
CA VAL A 338 -15.02 -27.72 5.98
C VAL A 338 -15.36 -28.77 7.05
N ARG A 339 -14.36 -29.28 7.78
CA ARG A 339 -14.56 -30.25 8.88
C ARG A 339 -15.45 -29.70 9.99
N TYR A 340 -15.17 -28.48 10.46
CA TYR A 340 -15.97 -27.84 11.52
C TYR A 340 -17.31 -27.25 11.03
N ARG A 341 -17.53 -27.17 9.71
CA ARG A 341 -18.81 -26.76 9.13
C ARG A 341 -19.80 -27.92 9.00
N MET A 342 -19.35 -29.17 8.95
CA MET A 342 -20.21 -30.35 8.94
C MET A 342 -21.04 -30.39 10.23
N GLY A 343 -22.21 -29.76 10.22
CA GLY A 343 -23.09 -29.59 11.37
C GLY A 343 -23.80 -28.22 11.44
N ARG A 344 -23.33 -27.19 10.72
CA ARG A 344 -23.99 -25.86 10.65
C ARG A 344 -24.29 -25.48 9.20
N SER A 345 -25.54 -25.63 8.78
CA SER A 345 -26.05 -25.12 7.50
C SER A 345 -26.23 -23.60 7.58
N GLY A 346 -25.99 -22.89 6.46
CA GLY A 346 -26.20 -21.44 6.37
C GLY A 346 -25.12 -20.68 5.60
N TRP A 347 -25.51 -19.47 5.18
CA TRP A 347 -24.69 -18.53 4.40
C TRP A 347 -23.84 -17.60 5.27
N GLN A 348 -24.24 -17.36 6.52
CA GLN A 348 -23.52 -16.49 7.46
C GLN A 348 -22.03 -16.86 7.65
N PRO A 349 -21.64 -18.14 7.75
CA PRO A 349 -20.23 -18.50 7.86
C PRO A 349 -19.41 -18.13 6.62
N LEU A 350 -20.00 -18.09 5.42
CA LEU A 350 -19.29 -17.68 4.21
C LEU A 350 -19.00 -16.17 4.20
N ILE A 351 -19.86 -15.38 4.83
CA ILE A 351 -19.72 -13.91 4.92
C ILE A 351 -18.69 -13.53 5.98
N TRP A 352 -18.72 -14.20 7.13
CA TRP A 352 -17.98 -13.75 8.31
C TRP A 352 -16.79 -14.62 8.72
N ALA A 353 -16.76 -15.91 8.38
CA ALA A 353 -15.69 -16.79 8.86
C ALA A 353 -14.42 -16.60 8.03
N ASP A 354 -13.32 -16.28 8.71
CA ASP A 354 -12.02 -16.03 8.06
C ASP A 354 -11.45 -17.24 7.31
N LYS A 355 -11.77 -18.45 7.76
CA LYS A 355 -11.31 -19.70 7.12
C LYS A 355 -12.17 -20.14 5.94
N SER A 356 -13.27 -19.45 5.65
CA SER A 356 -14.16 -19.80 4.54
C SER A 356 -13.63 -19.26 3.20
N PRO A 357 -14.03 -19.85 2.06
CA PRO A 357 -13.60 -19.38 0.74
C PRO A 357 -13.78 -17.88 0.54
N ALA A 358 -12.82 -17.23 -0.11
CA ALA A 358 -12.80 -15.77 -0.25
C ALA A 358 -13.80 -15.22 -1.27
N VAL A 359 -14.31 -16.04 -2.19
CA VAL A 359 -15.11 -15.58 -3.35
C VAL A 359 -16.31 -14.70 -2.94
N LEU A 360 -17.10 -15.13 -1.94
CA LEU A 360 -18.24 -14.32 -1.47
C LEU A 360 -17.80 -13.00 -0.81
N ALA A 361 -16.68 -13.02 -0.09
CA ALA A 361 -16.15 -11.80 0.52
C ALA A 361 -15.67 -10.80 -0.53
N ILE A 362 -15.07 -11.28 -1.62
CA ILE A 362 -14.70 -10.42 -2.76
C ILE A 362 -15.96 -9.83 -3.40
N GLY A 363 -17.02 -10.63 -3.60
CA GLY A 363 -18.30 -10.11 -4.09
C GLY A 363 -18.87 -8.98 -3.22
N ILE A 364 -18.82 -9.12 -1.90
CA ILE A 364 -19.28 -8.07 -0.97
C ILE A 364 -18.40 -6.82 -1.06
N ASN A 365 -17.07 -6.96 -1.16
CA ASN A 365 -16.17 -5.83 -1.37
C ASN A 365 -16.49 -5.11 -2.69
N CYS A 366 -16.73 -5.83 -3.79
CA CYS A 366 -17.17 -5.24 -5.06
C CYS A 366 -18.50 -4.49 -4.92
N LEU A 367 -19.48 -5.06 -4.21
CA LEU A 367 -20.77 -4.41 -3.97
C LEU A 367 -20.61 -3.10 -3.19
N VAL A 368 -19.73 -3.07 -2.18
CA VAL A 368 -19.43 -1.84 -1.43
C VAL A 368 -18.85 -0.77 -2.35
N ALA A 369 -17.89 -1.12 -3.23
CA ALA A 369 -17.32 -0.17 -4.19
C ALA A 369 -18.36 0.33 -5.20
N ILE A 370 -19.16 -0.58 -5.77
CA ILE A 370 -20.23 -0.24 -6.73
C ILE A 370 -21.27 0.70 -6.10
N ALA A 371 -21.67 0.44 -4.85
CA ALA A 371 -22.66 1.24 -4.15
C ALA A 371 -22.21 2.70 -3.92
N LEU A 372 -20.91 2.99 -4.02
CA LEU A 372 -20.35 4.32 -3.87
C LEU A 372 -20.05 4.96 -5.24
N ILE A 373 -19.38 4.24 -6.14
CA ILE A 373 -18.90 4.81 -7.42
C ILE A 373 -20.05 5.02 -8.42
N VAL A 374 -20.95 4.05 -8.58
CA VAL A 374 -21.98 4.10 -9.63
C VAL A 374 -22.98 5.26 -9.40
N PRO A 375 -23.55 5.45 -8.20
CA PRO A 375 -24.46 6.58 -7.97
C PRO A 375 -23.78 7.93 -8.20
N TRP A 376 -22.53 8.09 -7.75
CA TRP A 376 -21.77 9.32 -7.93
C TRP A 376 -21.55 9.66 -9.41
N PHE A 377 -21.15 8.66 -10.22
CA PHE A 377 -20.95 8.84 -11.66
C PHE A 377 -22.24 9.24 -12.40
N ILE A 378 -23.38 8.63 -12.04
CA ILE A 378 -24.68 8.97 -12.63
C ILE A 378 -25.09 10.40 -12.26
N LEU A 379 -24.88 10.81 -11.00
CA LEU A 379 -25.27 12.14 -10.52
C LEU A 379 -24.48 13.27 -11.19
N LEU A 380 -23.20 13.04 -11.52
CA LEU A 380 -22.35 14.00 -12.23
C LEU A 380 -22.59 14.05 -13.74
N SER A 381 -23.27 13.05 -14.30
CA SER A 381 -23.59 13.03 -15.72
C SER A 381 -24.67 14.07 -16.04
N GLU A 382 -24.50 14.76 -17.17
CA GLU A 382 -25.46 15.74 -17.69
C GLU A 382 -26.85 15.12 -17.78
N PRO A 383 -27.94 15.85 -17.43
CA PRO A 383 -29.30 15.29 -17.37
C PRO A 383 -29.72 14.54 -18.65
N ALA A 384 -29.27 15.02 -19.82
CA ALA A 384 -29.55 14.39 -21.11
C ALA A 384 -28.87 13.01 -21.28
N ASP A 385 -27.70 12.82 -20.67
CA ASP A 385 -26.85 11.63 -20.87
C ASP A 385 -26.93 10.62 -19.71
N ARG A 386 -27.65 10.95 -18.63
CA ARG A 386 -27.74 10.11 -17.42
C ARG A 386 -28.15 8.66 -17.69
N ALA A 387 -29.07 8.45 -18.63
CA ALA A 387 -29.50 7.10 -18.99
C ALA A 387 -28.37 6.28 -19.63
N GLY A 388 -27.62 6.89 -20.56
CA GLY A 388 -26.45 6.27 -21.19
C GLY A 388 -25.33 6.01 -20.18
N ALA A 389 -25.01 7.00 -19.35
CA ALA A 389 -24.02 6.87 -18.27
C ALA A 389 -24.36 5.75 -17.28
N ALA A 390 -25.65 5.61 -16.93
CA ALA A 390 -26.11 4.52 -16.07
C ALA A 390 -25.88 3.15 -16.70
N VAL A 391 -26.18 2.99 -18.00
CA VAL A 391 -25.93 1.73 -18.73
C VAL A 391 -24.44 1.40 -18.76
N ILE A 392 -23.60 2.37 -19.13
CA ILE A 392 -22.14 2.24 -19.17
C ILE A 392 -21.58 1.81 -17.81
N ALA A 393 -21.99 2.49 -16.74
CA ALA A 393 -21.54 2.22 -15.39
C ALA A 393 -21.98 0.83 -14.90
N LEU A 394 -23.22 0.43 -15.16
CA LEU A 394 -23.76 -0.87 -14.76
C LEU A 394 -23.09 -2.03 -15.50
N ILE A 395 -22.91 -1.92 -16.83
CA ILE A 395 -22.22 -2.95 -17.62
C ILE A 395 -20.78 -3.09 -17.13
N SER A 396 -20.07 -1.97 -16.94
CA SER A 396 -18.73 -1.96 -16.36
C SER A 396 -18.70 -2.67 -15.01
N ALA A 397 -19.55 -2.23 -14.07
CA ALA A 397 -19.68 -2.77 -12.72
C ALA A 397 -19.88 -4.30 -12.70
N ILE A 398 -20.81 -4.79 -13.51
CA ILE A 398 -21.13 -6.22 -13.61
C ILE A 398 -19.95 -6.99 -14.20
N SER A 399 -19.36 -6.49 -15.30
CA SER A 399 -18.24 -7.13 -15.98
C SER A 399 -17.02 -7.27 -15.06
N THR A 400 -16.57 -6.19 -14.42
CA THR A 400 -15.39 -6.22 -13.55
C THR A 400 -15.63 -7.02 -12.29
N THR A 401 -16.83 -6.93 -11.70
CA THR A 401 -17.18 -7.78 -10.56
C THR A 401 -17.11 -9.26 -10.95
N SER A 402 -17.65 -9.62 -12.11
CA SER A 402 -17.60 -10.99 -12.62
C SER A 402 -16.15 -11.45 -12.83
N ALA A 403 -15.30 -10.62 -13.43
CA ALA A 403 -13.88 -10.90 -13.60
C ALA A 403 -13.13 -11.06 -12.26
N LEU A 404 -13.35 -10.16 -11.29
CA LEU A 404 -12.75 -10.24 -9.95
C LEU A 404 -13.21 -11.50 -9.19
N LEU A 405 -14.47 -11.92 -9.34
CA LEU A 405 -14.97 -13.18 -8.80
C LEU A 405 -14.32 -14.40 -9.45
N ILE A 406 -14.05 -14.37 -10.75
CA ILE A 406 -13.28 -15.40 -11.46
C ILE A 406 -11.86 -15.47 -10.89
N TYR A 407 -11.18 -14.32 -10.75
CA TYR A 407 -9.83 -14.25 -10.17
C TYR A 407 -9.80 -14.75 -8.72
N ALA A 408 -10.84 -14.45 -7.93
CA ALA A 408 -10.99 -14.98 -6.58
C ALA A 408 -11.20 -16.50 -6.54
N ALA A 409 -12.03 -17.04 -7.44
CA ALA A 409 -12.24 -18.48 -7.54
C ALA A 409 -10.96 -19.21 -7.98
N LEU A 410 -10.22 -18.66 -8.95
CA LEU A 410 -8.92 -19.20 -9.38
C LEU A 410 -7.90 -19.20 -8.25
N THR A 411 -7.72 -18.05 -7.58
CA THR A 411 -6.81 -17.91 -6.45
C THR A 411 -7.14 -18.92 -5.35
N GLN A 412 -8.42 -19.03 -4.99
CA GLN A 412 -8.86 -19.96 -3.95
C GLN A 412 -8.59 -21.42 -4.33
N ARG A 413 -8.80 -21.81 -5.59
CA ARG A 413 -8.50 -23.17 -6.08
C ARG A 413 -7.01 -23.47 -6.02
N ILE A 414 -6.17 -22.53 -6.45
CA ILE A 414 -4.71 -22.68 -6.40
C ILE A 414 -4.22 -22.79 -4.96
N PHE A 415 -4.77 -22.00 -4.03
CA PHE A 415 -4.43 -22.08 -2.60
C PHE A 415 -4.88 -23.38 -1.94
N ALA A 416 -5.94 -24.00 -2.46
CA ALA A 416 -6.44 -25.30 -1.99
C ALA A 416 -5.70 -26.48 -2.62
N ALA A 417 -4.92 -26.27 -3.68
CA ALA A 417 -4.16 -27.30 -4.36
C ALA A 417 -2.89 -27.69 -3.59
N LYS A 418 -2.38 -28.90 -3.84
CA LYS A 418 -1.09 -29.37 -3.28
C LYS A 418 0.06 -28.87 -4.16
N LEU A 419 0.36 -27.57 -4.09
CA LEU A 419 1.45 -26.94 -4.84
C LEU A 419 2.55 -26.44 -3.89
N ARG A 420 3.80 -26.44 -4.36
CA ARG A 420 4.89 -25.72 -3.70
C ARG A 420 4.71 -24.22 -3.96
N ASN A 421 4.63 -23.42 -2.90
CA ASN A 421 4.41 -21.97 -2.97
C ASN A 421 3.17 -21.55 -3.80
N PRO A 422 1.94 -21.95 -3.41
CA PRO A 422 0.73 -21.66 -4.18
C PRO A 422 0.46 -20.17 -4.38
N GLN A 423 1.01 -19.31 -3.51
CA GLN A 423 0.93 -17.85 -3.61
C GLN A 423 1.54 -17.32 -4.91
N ILE A 424 2.71 -17.83 -5.30
CA ILE A 424 3.41 -17.37 -6.52
C ILE A 424 2.63 -17.80 -7.75
N TRP A 425 2.18 -19.06 -7.79
CA TRP A 425 1.38 -19.58 -8.90
C TRP A 425 0.07 -18.81 -9.08
N ALA A 426 -0.64 -18.53 -7.98
CA ALA A 426 -1.86 -17.74 -8.05
C ALA A 426 -1.58 -16.31 -8.53
N ALA A 427 -0.52 -15.67 -8.03
CA ALA A 427 -0.14 -14.33 -8.45
C ALA A 427 0.19 -14.29 -9.94
N VAL A 428 1.05 -15.18 -10.43
CA VAL A 428 1.40 -15.26 -11.85
C VAL A 428 0.17 -15.52 -12.71
N THR A 429 -0.68 -16.49 -12.36
CA THR A 429 -1.89 -16.81 -13.14
C THR A 429 -2.85 -15.62 -13.20
N VAL A 430 -3.15 -14.98 -12.07
CA VAL A 430 -4.07 -13.83 -12.03
C VAL A 430 -3.48 -12.63 -12.74
N LEU A 431 -2.19 -12.32 -12.57
CA LEU A 431 -1.53 -11.21 -13.26
C LEU A 431 -1.49 -11.43 -14.77
N VAL A 432 -1.20 -12.65 -15.21
CA VAL A 432 -1.22 -13.02 -16.63
C VAL A 432 -2.61 -12.81 -17.22
N ILE A 433 -3.65 -13.35 -16.58
CA ILE A 433 -5.03 -13.26 -17.10
C ILE A 433 -5.56 -11.82 -17.01
N ALA A 434 -5.24 -11.09 -15.94
CA ALA A 434 -5.69 -9.72 -15.78
C ALA A 434 -5.01 -8.80 -16.80
N PHE A 435 -3.67 -8.75 -16.84
CA PHE A 435 -2.94 -7.68 -17.54
C PHE A 435 -2.50 -8.02 -18.96
N ILE A 436 -2.13 -9.27 -19.27
CA ILE A 436 -1.63 -9.60 -20.62
C ILE A 436 -2.67 -9.32 -21.70
N PRO A 437 -3.97 -9.64 -21.51
CA PRO A 437 -4.97 -9.29 -22.50
C PRO A 437 -5.02 -7.79 -22.81
N ALA A 438 -4.97 -6.90 -21.80
CA ALA A 438 -4.94 -5.46 -22.07
C ALA A 438 -3.68 -5.03 -22.81
N ILE A 439 -2.52 -5.59 -22.47
CA ILE A 439 -1.27 -5.28 -23.17
C ILE A 439 -1.37 -5.70 -24.63
N VAL A 440 -1.86 -6.91 -24.91
CA VAL A 440 -2.02 -7.42 -26.27
C VAL A 440 -3.05 -6.61 -27.06
N LEU A 441 -4.22 -6.34 -26.47
CA LEU A 441 -5.26 -5.52 -27.10
C LEU A 441 -4.77 -4.10 -27.40
N GLY A 442 -4.01 -3.51 -26.48
CA GLY A 442 -3.38 -2.20 -26.65
C GLY A 442 -2.32 -2.17 -27.76
N ILE A 443 -1.42 -3.17 -27.80
CA ILE A 443 -0.40 -3.30 -28.86
C ILE A 443 -1.05 -3.48 -30.23
N LEU A 444 -2.12 -4.26 -30.30
CA LEU A 444 -2.89 -4.48 -31.53
C LEU A 444 -3.80 -3.29 -31.89
N GLN A 445 -3.82 -2.22 -31.07
CA GLN A 445 -4.67 -1.04 -31.24
C GLN A 445 -6.16 -1.38 -31.37
N LEU A 446 -6.59 -2.47 -30.73
CA LEU A 446 -7.98 -2.93 -30.71
C LEU A 446 -8.77 -2.14 -29.67
N ASN A 447 -9.05 -0.87 -29.99
CA ASN A 447 -9.82 0.01 -29.11
C ASN A 447 -11.28 -0.48 -28.99
N PRO A 448 -11.88 -0.34 -27.79
CA PRO A 448 -13.26 -0.79 -27.52
C PRO A 448 -14.30 -0.17 -28.47
N ASP A 449 -14.04 1.05 -28.94
CA ASP A 449 -15.03 1.86 -29.66
C ASP A 449 -15.04 1.61 -31.19
N ARG A 450 -14.13 0.77 -31.70
CA ARG A 450 -13.92 0.61 -33.15
C ARG A 450 -14.46 -0.68 -33.74
N VAL A 451 -14.48 -1.77 -32.97
CA VAL A 451 -14.83 -3.11 -33.48
C VAL A 451 -15.67 -3.86 -32.45
N PRO A 452 -16.82 -4.46 -32.82
CA PRO A 452 -17.66 -5.16 -31.84
C PRO A 452 -16.93 -6.33 -31.14
N ALA A 453 -16.01 -7.00 -31.84
CA ALA A 453 -15.17 -8.05 -31.29
C ALA A 453 -14.13 -7.54 -30.27
N SER A 454 -13.62 -6.30 -30.40
CA SER A 454 -12.75 -5.72 -29.38
C SER A 454 -13.55 -5.42 -28.12
N GLN A 455 -14.78 -4.92 -28.25
CA GLN A 455 -15.65 -4.68 -27.10
C GLN A 455 -15.94 -5.96 -26.30
N PHE A 456 -16.20 -7.07 -27.00
CA PHE A 456 -16.33 -8.39 -26.37
C PHE A 456 -15.07 -8.75 -25.58
N ALA A 457 -13.87 -8.55 -26.15
CA ALA A 457 -12.62 -8.92 -25.50
C ALA A 457 -12.34 -8.06 -24.25
N TRP A 458 -12.47 -6.75 -24.33
CA TRP A 458 -12.26 -5.85 -23.18
C TRP A 458 -13.24 -6.16 -22.03
N THR A 459 -14.51 -6.36 -22.35
CA THR A 459 -15.54 -6.70 -21.35
C THR A 459 -15.37 -8.10 -20.78
N LEU A 460 -14.84 -9.07 -21.53
CA LEU A 460 -14.58 -10.43 -21.02
C LEU A 460 -13.52 -10.43 -19.91
N PHE A 461 -12.53 -9.55 -19.97
CA PHE A 461 -11.46 -9.46 -18.95
C PHE A 461 -11.76 -8.47 -17.81
N GLY A 462 -12.96 -7.86 -17.79
CA GLY A 462 -13.41 -7.01 -16.70
C GLY A 462 -12.98 -5.55 -16.81
N TYR A 463 -12.61 -5.08 -18.00
CA TYR A 463 -12.26 -3.68 -18.23
C TYR A 463 -13.51 -2.79 -18.38
N PRO A 464 -13.43 -1.49 -18.04
CA PRO A 464 -14.55 -0.57 -18.19
C PRO A 464 -15.13 -0.61 -19.60
N TYR A 465 -16.46 -0.67 -19.67
CA TYR A 465 -17.21 -0.56 -20.91
C TYR A 465 -17.18 0.90 -21.36
N LEU A 466 -16.70 1.17 -22.58
CA LEU A 466 -16.68 2.52 -23.17
C LEU A 466 -17.44 2.61 -24.50
N GLY A 467 -18.09 1.52 -24.92
CA GLY A 467 -18.68 1.41 -26.24
C GLY A 467 -20.06 2.06 -26.39
N ASP A 468 -20.43 2.37 -27.63
CA ASP A 468 -21.74 2.93 -27.99
C ASP A 468 -22.87 1.89 -27.88
N ALA A 469 -24.12 2.33 -28.07
CA ALA A 469 -25.30 1.47 -27.97
C ALA A 469 -25.25 0.23 -28.88
N ASP A 470 -24.60 0.35 -30.04
CA ASP A 470 -24.53 -0.70 -31.07
C ASP A 470 -23.69 -1.92 -30.64
N VAL A 471 -22.80 -1.77 -29.66
CA VAL A 471 -21.92 -2.84 -29.19
C VAL A 471 -22.34 -3.44 -27.84
N ILE A 472 -23.46 -3.00 -27.27
CA ILE A 472 -24.01 -3.53 -26.00
C ILE A 472 -24.21 -5.05 -26.06
N GLY A 473 -24.71 -5.58 -27.19
CA GLY A 473 -24.93 -7.02 -27.35
C GLY A 473 -23.66 -7.87 -27.15
N PHE A 474 -22.51 -7.35 -27.58
CA PHE A 474 -21.22 -8.00 -27.42
C PHE A 474 -20.74 -7.97 -25.96
N ALA A 475 -20.98 -6.86 -25.25
CA ALA A 475 -20.69 -6.77 -23.83
C ALA A 475 -21.55 -7.75 -23.00
N ILE A 476 -22.84 -7.87 -23.32
CA ILE A 476 -23.74 -8.84 -22.69
C ILE A 476 -23.24 -10.27 -22.95
N ALA A 477 -22.88 -10.60 -24.19
CA ALA A 477 -22.35 -11.92 -24.54
C ALA A 477 -21.06 -12.24 -23.75
N ALA A 478 -20.16 -11.27 -23.57
CA ALA A 478 -18.95 -11.43 -22.78
C ALA A 478 -19.27 -11.68 -21.30
N ILE A 479 -20.23 -10.94 -20.71
CA ILE A 479 -20.68 -11.14 -19.33
C ILE A 479 -21.29 -12.54 -19.16
N LEU A 480 -22.11 -13.00 -20.10
CA LEU A 480 -22.67 -14.36 -20.04
C LEU A 480 -21.57 -15.43 -20.05
N LEU A 481 -20.52 -15.24 -20.86
CA LEU A 481 -19.35 -16.12 -20.85
C LEU A 481 -18.59 -16.05 -19.52
N GLN A 482 -18.41 -14.88 -18.93
CA GLN A 482 -17.81 -14.74 -17.58
C GLN A 482 -18.60 -15.54 -16.55
N TRP A 483 -19.94 -15.47 -16.58
CA TRP A 483 -20.80 -16.19 -15.65
C TRP A 483 -20.75 -17.71 -15.85
N LEU A 484 -20.66 -18.17 -17.09
CA LEU A 484 -20.41 -19.58 -17.39
C LEU A 484 -19.06 -20.04 -16.80
N ILE A 485 -17.99 -19.30 -17.04
CA ILE A 485 -16.65 -19.59 -16.50
C ILE A 485 -16.69 -19.61 -14.96
N LEU A 486 -17.31 -18.61 -14.33
CA LEU A 486 -17.44 -18.51 -12.88
C LEU A 486 -18.22 -19.71 -12.32
N GLY A 487 -19.33 -20.09 -12.94
CA GLY A 487 -20.13 -21.26 -12.56
C GLY A 487 -19.31 -22.56 -12.61
N LEU A 488 -18.54 -22.78 -13.67
CA LEU A 488 -17.63 -23.93 -13.79
C LEU A 488 -16.53 -23.91 -12.72
N LEU A 489 -15.97 -22.74 -12.40
CA LEU A 489 -14.97 -22.63 -11.35
C LEU A 489 -15.53 -22.88 -9.95
N LEU A 490 -16.73 -22.37 -9.65
CA LEU A 490 -17.39 -22.55 -8.35
C LEU A 490 -17.85 -24.01 -8.13
N THR A 491 -18.37 -24.67 -9.16
CA THR A 491 -18.69 -26.10 -9.11
C THR A 491 -17.43 -26.95 -8.92
N GLY A 492 -16.34 -26.61 -9.59
CA GLY A 492 -15.03 -27.23 -9.36
C GLY A 492 -14.51 -27.02 -7.93
N LEU A 493 -14.61 -25.80 -7.40
CA LEU A 493 -14.19 -25.48 -6.04
C LEU A 493 -15.01 -26.22 -4.99
N THR A 494 -16.34 -26.30 -5.15
CA THR A 494 -17.21 -27.01 -4.20
C THR A 494 -16.92 -28.52 -4.17
N ARG A 495 -16.67 -29.14 -5.34
CA ARG A 495 -16.20 -30.54 -5.41
C ARG A 495 -14.87 -30.73 -4.68
N HIS A 496 -13.89 -29.84 -4.89
CA HIS A 496 -12.59 -29.90 -4.22
C HIS A 496 -12.71 -29.74 -2.70
N LEU A 497 -13.56 -28.83 -2.22
CA LEU A 497 -13.81 -28.65 -0.79
C LEU A 497 -14.41 -29.90 -0.14
N ARG A 498 -15.31 -30.62 -0.84
CA ARG A 498 -15.85 -31.91 -0.36
C ARG A 498 -14.76 -32.97 -0.21
N GLN A 499 -13.82 -33.03 -1.15
CA GLN A 499 -12.67 -33.95 -1.09
C GLN A 499 -11.70 -33.60 0.06
N LEU A 500 -11.58 -32.33 0.46
CA LEU A 500 -10.78 -31.96 1.63
C LEU A 500 -11.41 -32.40 2.96
N ALA A 501 -12.71 -32.72 2.95
CA ALA A 501 -13.45 -33.12 4.13
C ALA A 501 -13.37 -34.62 4.43
N SER A 502 -13.17 -35.46 3.41
CA SER A 502 -13.07 -36.90 3.60
C SER A 502 -11.81 -37.25 4.39
N PRO A 503 -11.90 -38.11 5.42
CA PRO A 503 -10.71 -38.64 6.09
C PRO A 503 -9.86 -39.40 5.07
N SER A 504 -8.57 -39.08 5.02
CA SER A 504 -7.56 -39.81 4.25
C SER A 504 -7.07 -41.00 5.03
#